data_AF-A0A973JEN6-F1
#
_entry.id   AF-A0A973JEN6-F1
#
_cell.length_a   1.000
_cell.length_b   1.000
_cell.length_c   1.000
_cell.angle_alpha   90.00
_cell.angle_beta   90.00
_cell.angle_gamma   90.00
#
_symmetry.space_group_name_H-M   'P 1'
#
loop_
_entity.id
_entity.type
_entity.pdbx_description
1 polymer ?
#
loop_
_entity_poly.entity_id
_entity_poly.type
_entity_poly.pdbx_seq_one_letter_code
_entity_poly.pdbx_strand_id
1 'polypeptide(L)'
;MSEIVVGISDFKVSNNANDMLVTYALGSCIGVAVYDPVVKVAGLLHFMLPESSLDAKKAGETPAMFADTGIPLLFKSCYKFGADKKRMVVKVAGGASILDDSNF
;
A
#
# COMPACT_ATOMS: atom_id res chain seq x y z
N MET A 1 -21.17 -5.90 -0.85
CA MET A 1 -19.82 -5.96 -0.24
C MET A 1 -18.90 -6.52 -1.29
N SER A 2 -17.97 -5.72 -1.80
CA SER A 2 -17.03 -6.18 -2.84
C SER A 2 -15.65 -6.38 -2.21
N GLU A 3 -15.02 -7.52 -2.46
CA GLU A 3 -13.63 -7.75 -2.12
C GLU A 3 -12.75 -7.23 -3.26
N ILE A 4 -11.86 -6.30 -2.95
CA ILE A 4 -10.94 -5.69 -3.90
C ILE A 4 -9.54 -6.14 -3.51
N VAL A 5 -8.98 -7.03 -4.33
CA VAL A 5 -7.63 -7.55 -4.14
C VAL A 5 -6.62 -6.52 -4.63
N VAL A 6 -5.66 -6.18 -3.78
CA VAL A 6 -4.48 -5.37 -4.09
C VAL A 6 -3.30 -6.30 -4.32
N GLY A 7 -2.84 -6.35 -5.56
CA GLY A 7 -1.71 -7.17 -5.98
C GLY A 7 -0.37 -6.59 -5.50
N ILE A 8 0.69 -7.36 -5.74
CA ILE A 8 2.07 -6.93 -5.49
C ILE A 8 2.40 -5.76 -6.44
N SER A 9 3.08 -4.73 -5.92
CA SER A 9 3.42 -3.52 -6.68
C SER A 9 2.19 -2.76 -7.20
N ASP A 10 1.10 -2.78 -6.44
CA ASP A 10 -0.16 -2.11 -6.77
C ASP A 10 -0.72 -1.39 -5.54
N PHE A 11 -1.65 -0.47 -5.78
CA PHE A 11 -2.48 0.11 -4.73
C PHE A 11 -3.91 0.32 -5.22
N LYS A 12 -4.86 0.24 -4.30
CA LYS A 12 -6.27 0.55 -4.57
C LYS A 12 -6.80 1.50 -3.52
N VAL A 13 -7.78 2.32 -3.93
CA VAL A 13 -8.51 3.25 -3.06
C VAL A 13 -9.99 3.02 -3.29
N SER A 14 -10.77 3.00 -2.21
CA SER A 14 -12.23 2.98 -2.26
C SER A 14 -12.80 4.03 -1.31
N ASN A 15 -13.86 4.70 -1.74
CA ASN A 15 -14.69 5.59 -0.93
C ASN A 15 -16.07 4.97 -0.64
N ASN A 16 -16.25 3.67 -0.92
CA ASN A 16 -17.45 2.93 -0.60
C ASN A 16 -17.23 2.13 0.69
N ALA A 17 -18.01 2.45 1.72
CA ALA A 17 -17.91 1.84 3.04
C ALA A 17 -18.20 0.33 3.08
N ASN A 18 -18.76 -0.24 1.99
CA ASN A 18 -19.04 -1.66 1.87
C ASN A 18 -17.93 -2.46 1.17
N ASP A 19 -16.86 -1.81 0.71
CA ASP A 19 -15.75 -2.51 0.07
C ASP A 19 -14.72 -2.98 1.09
N MET A 20 -14.11 -4.12 0.80
CA MET A 20 -12.99 -4.69 1.57
C MET A 20 -11.75 -4.69 0.69
N LEU A 21 -10.75 -3.90 1.07
CA LEU A 21 -9.43 -3.95 0.44
C LEU A 21 -8.60 -5.04 1.12
N VAL A 22 -8.05 -5.96 0.34
CA VAL A 22 -7.24 -7.08 0.85
C VAL A 22 -5.97 -7.24 0.03
N THR A 23 -4.88 -7.59 0.68
CA THR A 23 -3.65 -8.03 0.00
C THR A 23 -3.13 -9.29 0.69
N TYR A 24 -2.50 -10.15 -0.08
CA TYR A 24 -2.06 -11.47 0.36
C TYR A 24 -0.53 -11.58 0.29
N ALA A 25 0.02 -12.59 0.98
CA ALA A 25 1.43 -12.98 0.88
C ALA A 25 2.44 -11.84 1.16
N LEU A 26 2.27 -11.10 2.26
CA LEU A 26 3.11 -9.95 2.57
C LEU A 26 4.58 -10.29 2.87
N GLY A 27 4.93 -11.49 3.34
CA GLY A 27 6.34 -11.92 3.52
C GLY A 27 7.34 -10.81 3.87
N SER A 28 8.35 -10.61 3.01
CA SER A 28 9.29 -9.47 3.10
C SER A 28 8.76 -8.15 2.52
N CYS A 29 7.69 -8.20 1.72
CA CYS A 29 6.99 -7.02 1.22
C CYS A 29 6.24 -6.31 2.34
N ILE A 30 5.72 -5.11 2.07
CA ILE A 30 5.01 -4.30 3.06
C ILE A 30 3.68 -3.81 2.51
N GLY A 31 2.64 -4.05 3.30
CA GLY A 31 1.29 -3.56 3.10
C GLY A 31 1.07 -2.28 3.91
N VAL A 32 0.61 -1.21 3.27
CA VAL A 32 0.24 0.06 3.93
C VAL A 32 -1.24 0.32 3.72
N ALA A 33 -2.01 0.22 4.81
CA ALA A 33 -3.43 0.54 4.84
C ALA A 33 -3.64 1.95 5.40
N VAL A 34 -4.48 2.73 4.74
CA VAL A 34 -4.86 4.08 5.18
C VAL A 34 -6.38 4.22 5.21
N TYR A 35 -6.91 4.97 6.18
CA TYR A 35 -8.35 5.19 6.32
C TYR A 35 -8.66 6.57 6.89
N ASP A 36 -9.53 7.34 6.23
CA ASP A 36 -10.14 8.55 6.81
C ASP A 36 -11.55 8.19 7.32
N PRO A 37 -11.83 8.27 8.64
CA PRO A 37 -13.11 7.88 9.21
C PRO A 37 -14.26 8.85 8.91
N VAL A 38 -13.97 10.10 8.55
CA VAL A 38 -14.99 11.13 8.30
C VAL A 38 -15.57 10.97 6.90
N VAL A 39 -14.71 10.90 5.88
CA VAL A 39 -15.14 10.71 4.48
C VAL A 39 -15.21 9.24 4.07
N LYS A 40 -14.83 8.32 4.96
CA LYS A 40 -14.85 6.86 4.75
C LYS A 40 -14.07 6.40 3.52
N VAL A 41 -12.93 7.04 3.28
CA VAL A 41 -12.00 6.68 2.21
C VAL A 41 -10.94 5.74 2.77
N ALA A 42 -10.79 4.57 2.17
CA ALA A 42 -9.76 3.60 2.48
C ALA A 42 -8.79 3.46 1.30
N GLY A 43 -7.53 3.17 1.59
CA GLY A 43 -6.55 2.80 0.59
C GLY A 43 -5.63 1.71 1.10
N LEU A 44 -5.12 0.88 0.21
CA LEU A 44 -4.18 -0.19 0.51
C LEU A 44 -3.11 -0.25 -0.58
N LEU A 45 -1.85 -0.24 -0.18
CA LEU A 45 -0.66 -0.37 -1.03
C LEU A 45 0.09 -1.64 -0.64
N HIS A 46 0.64 -2.35 -1.62
CA HIS A 46 1.59 -3.44 -1.42
C HIS A 46 2.86 -3.13 -2.21
N PHE A 47 3.93 -2.70 -1.52
CA PHE A 47 5.22 -2.41 -2.15
C PHE A 47 6.28 -3.46 -1.78
N MET A 48 7.32 -3.58 -2.60
CA MET A 48 8.39 -4.58 -2.46
C MET A 48 9.75 -3.96 -2.11
N LEU A 49 10.02 -2.76 -2.61
CA LEU A 49 11.34 -2.12 -2.54
C LEU A 49 11.27 -0.79 -1.78
N PRO A 50 12.34 -0.38 -1.09
CA PRO A 50 12.33 0.85 -0.31
C PRO A 50 12.42 2.11 -1.18
N GLU A 51 13.29 2.11 -2.21
CA GLU A 51 13.63 3.31 -2.98
C GLU A 51 13.58 3.08 -4.49
N SER A 52 12.94 3.99 -5.21
CA SER A 52 12.85 4.04 -6.67
C SER A 52 14.20 4.20 -7.38
N SER A 53 15.20 4.73 -6.67
CA SER A 53 16.58 4.87 -7.14
C SER A 53 17.24 3.53 -7.50
N LEU A 54 16.77 2.42 -6.91
CA LEU A 54 17.28 1.07 -7.16
C LEU A 54 17.01 0.59 -8.58
N ASP A 55 15.92 1.04 -9.20
CA ASP A 55 15.57 0.76 -10.60
C ASP A 55 14.66 1.86 -11.15
N ALA A 56 15.28 2.94 -11.64
CA ALA A 56 14.56 4.11 -12.13
C ALA A 56 13.62 3.80 -13.31
N LYS A 57 13.95 2.79 -14.13
CA LYS A 57 13.09 2.37 -15.24
C LYS A 57 11.80 1.74 -14.70
N LYS A 58 11.92 0.77 -13.79
CA LYS A 58 10.75 0.16 -13.13
C LYS A 58 9.97 1.17 -12.30
N ALA A 59 10.62 2.15 -11.69
CA ALA A 59 9.91 3.20 -10.95
C ALA A 59 8.99 4.02 -11.85
N GLY A 60 9.38 4.26 -13.11
CA GLY A 60 8.54 4.92 -14.11
C GLY A 60 7.36 4.05 -14.56
N GLU A 61 7.55 2.74 -14.67
CA GLU A 61 6.53 1.79 -15.15
C GLU A 61 5.57 1.33 -14.03
N THR A 62 6.08 1.17 -12.81
CA THR A 62 5.38 0.58 -11.65
C THR A 62 5.81 1.27 -10.36
N PRO A 63 5.39 2.52 -10.13
CA PRO A 63 5.79 3.29 -8.95
C PRO A 63 5.29 2.67 -7.63
N ALA A 64 4.19 1.93 -7.64
CA ALA A 64 3.70 1.23 -6.45
C ALA A 64 4.61 0.07 -5.98
N MET A 65 5.61 -0.31 -6.78
CA MET A 65 6.66 -1.24 -6.37
C MET A 65 7.55 -0.69 -5.25
N PHE A 66 7.70 0.64 -5.16
CA PHE A 66 8.65 1.30 -4.27
C PHE A 66 7.93 2.12 -3.18
N ALA A 67 8.49 2.16 -1.97
CA ALA A 67 7.88 2.86 -0.85
C ALA A 67 7.85 4.38 -1.08
N ASP A 68 8.97 4.95 -1.52
CA ASP A 68 9.17 6.39 -1.74
C ASP A 68 8.24 7.00 -2.82
N THR A 69 7.76 6.19 -3.76
CA THR A 69 6.83 6.63 -4.82
C THR A 69 5.42 6.12 -4.59
N GLY A 70 5.25 4.87 -4.16
CA GLY A 70 3.96 4.25 -3.87
C GLY A 70 3.20 4.90 -2.72
N ILE A 71 3.87 5.21 -1.60
CA ILE A 71 3.20 5.83 -0.44
C ILE A 71 2.65 7.22 -0.82
N PRO A 72 3.43 8.15 -1.41
CA PRO A 72 2.87 9.42 -1.86
C PRO A 72 1.71 9.27 -2.85
N LEU A 73 1.77 8.31 -3.78
CA LEU A 73 0.69 8.06 -4.74
C LEU A 73 -0.59 7.56 -4.06
N LEU A 74 -0.48 6.67 -3.09
CA LEU A 74 -1.60 6.20 -2.28
C LEU A 74 -2.31 7.38 -1.60
N PHE A 75 -1.57 8.18 -0.84
CA PHE A 75 -2.12 9.32 -0.10
C PHE A 75 -2.74 10.36 -1.05
N LYS A 76 -2.03 10.74 -2.12
CA LYS A 76 -2.56 11.67 -3.14
C LYS A 76 -3.85 11.14 -3.76
N SER A 77 -3.97 9.84 -3.96
CA SER A 77 -5.19 9.22 -4.50
C SER A 77 -6.34 9.26 -3.50
N CYS A 78 -6.09 9.02 -2.21
CA CYS A 78 -7.10 9.20 -1.17
C CYS A 78 -7.56 10.67 -1.06
N TYR A 79 -6.66 11.64 -1.19
CA TYR A 79 -7.00 13.07 -1.14
C TYR A 79 -7.96 13.49 -2.26
N LYS A 80 -7.89 12.86 -3.44
CA LYS A 80 -8.85 13.09 -4.53
C LYS A 80 -10.30 12.74 -4.14
N PHE A 81 -10.50 11.92 -3.11
CA PHE A 81 -11.80 11.58 -2.54
C PHE A 81 -12.14 12.34 -1.25
N GLY A 82 -11.39 13.40 -0.93
CA GLY A 82 -11.65 14.26 0.23
C GLY A 82 -11.03 13.80 1.54
N ALA A 83 -10.15 12.79 1.51
CA ALA A 83 -9.42 12.39 2.71
C ALA A 83 -8.52 13.53 3.22
N ASP A 84 -8.45 13.72 4.54
CA ASP A 84 -7.61 14.72 5.19
C ASP A 84 -6.51 14.03 5.98
N LYS A 85 -5.27 14.32 5.59
CA LYS A 85 -4.05 13.81 6.21
C LYS A 85 -4.05 13.89 7.74
N LYS A 86 -4.63 14.94 8.34
CA LYS A 86 -4.61 15.17 9.80
C LYS A 86 -5.39 14.13 10.61
N ARG A 87 -6.33 13.43 9.99
CA ARG A 87 -7.22 12.45 10.64
C ARG A 87 -7.17 11.06 10.03
N MET A 88 -6.28 10.84 9.05
CA MET A 88 -6.08 9.51 8.49
C MET A 88 -5.41 8.59 9.50
N VAL A 89 -5.98 7.41 9.67
CA VAL A 89 -5.37 6.29 10.38
C VAL A 89 -4.51 5.53 9.39
N VAL A 90 -3.28 5.20 9.79
CA VAL A 90 -2.34 4.42 8.99
C VAL A 90 -1.98 3.15 9.75
N LYS A 91 -2.00 2.01 9.05
CA LYS A 91 -1.57 0.71 9.58
C LYS A 91 -0.64 0.04 8.58
N VAL A 92 0.37 -0.66 9.09
CA VAL A 92 1.40 -1.31 8.28
C VAL A 92 1.57 -2.76 8.75
N ALA A 93 1.77 -3.67 7.82
CA ALA A 93 2.07 -5.08 8.08
C ALA A 93 3.02 -5.63 7.01
N GLY A 94 3.75 -6.71 7.33
CA GLY A 94 4.78 -7.30 6.46
C GLY A 94 6.19 -7.03 6.97
N GLY A 95 7.18 -7.04 6.07
CA GLY A 95 8.59 -6.79 6.41
C GLY A 95 9.24 -7.94 7.19
N ALA A 96 8.74 -9.16 7.05
CA ALA A 96 9.36 -10.33 7.66
C ALA A 96 10.70 -10.67 6.99
N SER A 97 11.68 -11.06 7.78
CA SER A 97 12.89 -11.72 7.27
C SER A 97 12.62 -13.21 7.18
N ILE A 98 12.46 -13.74 5.96
CA ILE A 98 12.18 -15.16 5.72
C ILE A 98 13.49 -15.97 5.57
N LEU A 99 14.64 -15.30 5.42
CA LEU A 99 15.94 -15.95 5.26
C LEU A 99 16.76 -15.85 6.55
N ASP A 100 16.65 -16.89 7.37
CA ASP A 100 17.74 -17.29 8.29
C ASP A 100 17.73 -18.82 8.47
N ASP A 101 17.97 -19.56 7.38
CA ASP A 101 18.23 -21.01 7.39
C ASP A 101 19.73 -21.31 7.53
N SER A 102 20.46 -20.47 8.26
CA SER A 102 21.90 -20.67 8.49
C SER A 102 22.24 -21.60 9.68
N ASN A 103 21.26 -22.30 10.27
CA ASN A 103 21.47 -23.14 11.46
C ASN A 103 20.66 -24.47 11.53
N PHE A 104 20.78 -25.33 10.52
CA PHE A 104 20.59 -26.78 10.69
C PHE A 104 21.68 -27.56 9.99
#